data_AF-A0A3A4VT93-F1
#
_entry.id   AF-A0A3A4VT93-F1
#
_cell.length_a   1.000
_cell.length_b   1.000
_cell.length_c   1.000
_cell.angle_alpha   90.00
_cell.angle_beta   90.00
_cell.angle_gamma   90.00
#
_symmetry.space_group_name_H-M   'P 1'
#
loop_
_entity.id
_entity.type
_entity.pdbx_description
1 polymer ?
#
loop_
_entity_poly.entity_id
_entity_poly.type
_entity_poly.pdbx_seq_one_letter_code
_entity_poly.pdbx_strand_id
1 'polypeptide(L)' 'LGWGTTMLVISAAPTDYLTAALLKMKRAGRRVLLVVIGGEKPAPDGGLATYHISDDVKWSEIGRLSIAGR' A
#
# COMPACT_ATOMS: atom_id res chain seq x y z
N LEU A 1 14.32 -20.59 -7.85
CA LEU A 1 14.73 -19.31 -7.24
C LEU A 1 13.82 -19.01 -6.05
N GLY A 2 14.38 -19.06 -4.83
CA GLY A 2 13.64 -18.96 -3.57
C GLY A 2 13.42 -17.53 -3.05
N TRP A 3 12.93 -16.63 -3.91
CA TRP A 3 12.61 -15.25 -3.54
C TRP A 3 11.13 -15.04 -3.83
N GLY A 4 10.28 -15.22 -2.82
CA GLY A 4 8.85 -14.97 -2.97
C GLY A 4 8.61 -13.51 -3.36
N THR A 5 7.97 -13.27 -4.51
CA THR A 5 7.62 -11.92 -4.96
C THR A 5 6.57 -11.33 -4.03
N THR A 6 6.86 -10.15 -3.47
CA THR A 6 5.89 -9.34 -2.73
C THR A 6 5.40 -8.23 -3.63
N MET A 7 4.09 -8.07 -3.74
CA MET A 7 3.46 -6.98 -4.46
C MET A 7 3.09 -5.85 -3.49
N LEU A 8 3.69 -4.68 -3.70
CA LEU A 8 3.36 -3.45 -2.99
C LEU A 8 2.48 -2.60 -3.89
N VAL A 9 1.31 -2.19 -3.39
CA VAL A 9 0.38 -1.33 -4.11
C VAL A 9 0.18 -0.07 -3.31
N ILE A 10 0.37 1.09 -3.93
CA ILE A 10 0.21 2.39 -3.30
C ILE A 10 -0.94 3.11 -3.99
N SER A 11 -1.95 3.55 -3.24
CA SER A 11 -3.11 4.27 -3.80
C SER A 11 -3.65 5.29 -2.82
N ALA A 12 -4.10 6.45 -3.30
CA ALA A 12 -4.82 7.41 -2.47
C ALA A 12 -6.32 7.10 -2.33
N ALA A 13 -6.86 6.30 -3.26
CA ALA A 13 -8.26 5.92 -3.29
C ALA A 13 -8.37 4.45 -3.75
N PRO A 14 -8.12 3.47 -2.86
CA PRO A 14 -8.33 2.07 -3.20
C PRO A 14 -9.81 1.83 -3.48
N THR A 15 -10.11 1.29 -4.67
CA THR A 15 -11.47 0.89 -5.02
C THR A 15 -11.75 -0.52 -4.52
N ASP A 16 -13.01 -0.86 -4.29
CA ASP A 16 -13.42 -2.22 -3.91
C ASP A 16 -12.93 -3.28 -4.90
N TYR A 17 -12.92 -2.94 -6.20
CA TYR A 17 -12.40 -3.82 -7.24
C TYR A 17 -10.90 -4.09 -7.07
N LEU A 18 -10.11 -3.04 -6.81
CA LEU A 18 -8.68 -3.19 -6.54
C LEU A 18 -8.48 -4.08 -5.32
N THR A 19 -9.14 -3.76 -4.20
CA THR A 19 -9.05 -4.54 -2.97
C THR A 19 -9.42 -6.01 -3.18
N ALA A 20 -10.50 -6.29 -3.92
CA ALA A 20 -10.93 -7.65 -4.25
C ALA A 20 -9.87 -8.40 -5.09
N ALA A 21 -9.24 -7.73 -6.06
CA ALA A 21 -8.16 -8.29 -6.85
C ALA A 21 -6.93 -8.62 -5.99
N LEU A 22 -6.52 -7.71 -5.09
CA LEU A 22 -5.42 -7.92 -4.15
C LEU A 22 -5.70 -9.09 -3.20
N LEU A 23 -6.95 -9.21 -2.73
CA LEU A 23 -7.37 -10.30 -1.87
C LEU A 23 -7.32 -11.65 -2.61
N LYS A 24 -7.74 -11.70 -3.88
CA LYS A 24 -7.63 -12.89 -4.72
C LYS A 24 -6.17 -13.32 -4.89
N MET A 25 -5.27 -12.36 -5.09
CA MET A 25 -3.82 -12.64 -5.18
C MET A 25 -3.25 -13.16 -3.87
N LYS A 26 -3.63 -12.56 -2.74
CA LYS A 26 -3.24 -13.04 -1.40
C LYS A 26 -3.68 -14.49 -1.20
N ARG A 27 -4.93 -14.81 -1.53
CA ARG A 27 -5.49 -16.17 -1.42
C ARG A 27 -4.80 -17.18 -2.33
N ALA A 28 -4.23 -16.73 -3.45
CA ALA A 28 -3.38 -17.54 -4.31
C ALA A 28 -1.94 -17.74 -3.78
N GLY A 29 -1.67 -17.35 -2.53
CA GLY A 29 -0.38 -17.51 -1.87
C GLY A 29 0.64 -16.42 -2.18
N ARG A 30 0.23 -15.32 -2.84
CA ARG A 30 1.11 -14.17 -3.08
C ARG A 30 1.16 -13.27 -1.85
N ARG A 31 2.33 -12.69 -1.57
CA ARG A 31 2.47 -11.66 -0.55
C ARG A 31 2.03 -10.33 -1.15
N VAL A 32 1.07 -9.67 -0.52
CA VAL A 32 0.49 -8.40 -1.00
C VAL A 32 0.38 -7.43 0.17
N LEU A 33 0.81 -6.19 -0.05
CA LEU A 33 0.70 -5.07 0.88
C LEU A 33 0.07 -3.88 0.15
N LEU A 34 -1.01 -3.34 0.71
CA LEU A 34 -1.65 -2.12 0.24
C LEU A 34 -1.21 -0.96 1.14
N VAL A 35 -0.71 0.11 0.54
CA VAL A 35 -0.42 1.38 1.21
C VAL A 35 -1.43 2.40 0.71
N VAL A 36 -2.19 2.95 1.64
CA VAL A 36 -3.18 4.00 1.37
C VAL A 36 -2.63 5.33 1.84
N ILE A 37 -2.64 6.33 0.97
CA ILE A 37 -2.09 7.66 1.26
C ILE A 37 -3.22 8.69 1.24
N GLY A 38 -3.31 9.47 2.32
CA GLY A 38 -4.33 10.48 2.50
C GLY A 38 -5.71 9.90 2.81
N GLY A 39 -6.68 10.80 2.90
CA GLY A 39 -8.09 10.46 3.11
C GLY A 39 -8.39 9.66 4.39
N GLU A 40 -9.58 9.07 4.44
CA GLU A 40 -10.05 8.28 5.58
C GLU A 40 -9.39 6.90 5.61
N LYS A 41 -9.16 6.37 6.82
CA LYS A 41 -8.59 5.05 7.01
C LYS A 41 -9.51 3.98 6.39
N PRO A 42 -9.00 3.13 5.47
CA PRO A 42 -9.79 2.03 4.94
C PRO A 42 -10.27 1.10 6.05
N ALA A 43 -11.47 0.56 5.88
CA ALA A 43 -11.97 -0.49 6.75
C ALA A 43 -11.04 -1.73 6.69
N PRO A 44 -10.97 -2.55 7.76
CA PRO A 44 -10.16 -3.75 7.74
C PRO A 44 -10.68 -4.77 6.72
N ASP A 45 -9.98 -4.92 5.58
CA ASP A 45 -10.44 -5.76 4.49
C ASP A 45 -9.91 -7.20 4.60
N GLY A 46 -10.62 -8.07 5.33
CA GLY A 46 -10.52 -9.53 5.19
C GLY A 46 -9.12 -10.15 5.33
N GLY A 47 -8.21 -9.44 6.02
CA GLY A 47 -6.83 -9.84 6.25
C GLY A 47 -5.81 -9.33 5.22
N LEU A 48 -6.17 -8.45 4.28
CA LEU A 48 -5.16 -7.76 3.48
C LEU A 48 -4.27 -6.92 4.41
N ALA A 49 -2.95 -7.01 4.25
CA ALA A 49 -2.04 -6.13 4.98
C ALA A 49 -2.19 -4.74 4.38
N THR A 50 -2.73 -3.80 5.16
CA THR A 50 -3.00 -2.43 4.73
C THR A 50 -2.32 -1.46 5.68
N TYR A 51 -1.51 -0.55 5.13
CA TYR A 51 -0.88 0.54 5.86
C TYR A 51 -1.51 1.86 5.41
N HIS A 52 -1.95 2.69 6.35
CA HIS A 52 -2.55 3.99 6.03
C HIS A 52 -1.64 5.12 6.49
N ILE A 53 -1.33 6.02 5.55
CA ILE A 53 -0.55 7.23 5.77
C ILE A 53 -1.55 8.39 5.71
N SER A 54 -1.91 8.98 6.86
CA SER A 54 -2.81 10.14 6.92
C SER A 54 -2.20 11.34 6.20
N ASP A 55 -3.04 12.24 5.67
CA ASP A 55 -2.60 13.54 5.15
C ASP A 55 -1.93 14.42 6.23
N ASP A 56 -2.18 14.13 7.51
CA ASP A 56 -1.52 14.77 8.65
C ASP A 56 -0.04 14.37 8.78
N VAL A 57 0.39 13.31 8.09
CA VAL A 57 1.80 12.95 7.96
C VAL A 57 2.46 14.01 7.10
N LYS A 58 3.09 14.97 7.76
CA LYS A 58 3.68 16.17 7.17
C LYS A 58 4.55 15.83 5.96
N TRP A 59 4.04 16.14 4.77
CA TRP A 59 4.79 16.16 3.50
C TRP A 59 6.10 16.98 3.58
N SER A 60 6.27 17.81 4.62
CA SER A 60 7.49 18.55 4.93
C SER A 60 8.71 17.67 5.22
N GLU A 61 8.54 16.39 5.59
CA GLU A 61 9.68 15.48 5.77
C GLU A 61 10.16 14.83 4.45
N ILE A 62 9.27 14.71 3.45
CA ILE A 62 9.61 14.14 2.14
C ILE A 62 10.55 15.08 1.36
N GLY A 63 10.45 16.41 1.58
CA GLY A 63 11.39 17.38 1.01
C GLY A 63 12.86 17.18 1.42
N ARG A 64 13.14 16.43 2.49
CA ARG A 64 14.52 16.08 2.91
C ARG A 64 15.06 14.82 2.25
N LEU A 65 14.22 14.01 1.62
CA LEU A 65 14.62 12.89 0.78
C LEU A 65 14.88 13.38 -0.65
N SER A 66 15.62 14.48 -0.81
CA SER A 66 16.20 14.79 -2.12
C SER A 66 17.17 13.66 -2.44
N ILE A 67 16.81 12.84 -3.42
CA ILE A 67 17.71 11.87 -4.02
C ILE A 67 18.96 12.65 -4.41
N ALA A 68 20.08 12.38 -3.74
CA ALA A 68 21.40 12.80 -4.16
C ALA A 68 21.73 12.01 -5.44
N GLY A 69 21.07 12.40 -6.53
CA GLY A 69 21.33 11.96 -7.89
C GLY A 69 22.47 12.81 -8.42
N ARG A 70 23.62 12.16 -8.48
CA ARG A 70 24.85 12.63 -9.12
C ARG A 70 24.65 12.86 -10.61
#